data_AF-A0A2E9F5Y3-F1
#
_entry.id   AF-A0A2E9F5Y3-F1
#
_cell.length_a   1.000
_cell.length_b   1.000
_cell.length_c   1.000
_cell.angle_alpha   90.00
_cell.angle_beta   90.00
_cell.angle_gamma   90.00
#
_symmetry.space_group_name_H-M   'P 1'
#
loop_
_entity.id
_entity.type
_entity.pdbx_description
1 polymer ?
#
loop_
_entity_poly.entity_id
_entity_poly.type
_entity_poly.pdbx_seq_one_letter_code
_entity_poly.pdbx_strand_id
1 'polypeptide(L)'
;MKLETLDLQIIDTHTHFYDPARPQGVPWPSQDDDFLYRRVMPEDYKSLAANQGVKGTVVVEASRWFEDNQWILDLAEADPFLVGFVGNIDIDSDDFESNLNHLAGNPLFRGIRLGGGALGDVADQSFISRLDQLASLDLELDLLIDSSLLLSVNTISEKIPNLRIMINHIGHVPIDGQPPDKAWVEGMEIISKQPNIYCKASGFVELTKDKPSASELDYYRPTMDVLWNLFGINCLVYGSNWPVSERYASYQNVQQLAFRYFETKGSMAIEKVFWENSKEFYKWIDRY
;
A
#
# COMPACT_ATOMS: atom_id res chain seq x y z
N MET A 1 -13.72 3.77 27.18
CA MET A 1 -12.49 4.52 27.47
C MET A 1 -12.44 5.65 26.46
N LYS A 2 -12.48 6.92 26.89
CA LYS A 2 -12.22 8.03 25.96
C LYS A 2 -10.74 7.90 25.56
N LEU A 3 -10.44 8.09 24.28
CA LEU A 3 -9.09 8.24 23.75
C LEU A 3 -8.40 9.40 24.50
N GLU A 4 -7.86 9.14 25.68
CA GLU A 4 -6.80 9.97 26.22
C GLU A 4 -5.63 9.78 25.26
N THR A 5 -5.26 10.89 24.65
CA THR A 5 -4.34 11.02 23.53
C THR A 5 -3.00 10.39 23.85
N LEU A 6 -2.85 9.10 23.54
CA LEU A 6 -1.58 8.62 23.01
C LEU A 6 -1.24 9.58 21.85
N ASP A 7 -0.08 10.22 21.90
CA ASP A 7 0.46 10.96 20.75
C ASP A 7 0.87 9.91 19.70
N LEU A 8 -0.14 9.28 19.11
CA LEU A 8 0.02 8.19 18.17
C LEU A 8 0.69 8.76 16.93
N GLN A 9 1.83 8.19 16.57
CA GLN A 9 2.47 8.45 15.31
C GLN A 9 1.88 7.46 14.29
N ILE A 10 1.00 7.95 13.41
CA ILE A 10 0.43 7.12 12.34
C ILE A 10 0.94 7.61 11.00
N ILE A 11 1.46 6.68 10.20
CA ILE A 11 1.79 6.87 8.78
C ILE A 11 0.83 6.03 7.97
N ASP A 12 0.01 6.67 7.14
CA ASP A 12 -0.87 5.97 6.22
C ASP A 12 -0.10 5.63 4.94
N THR A 13 0.22 4.36 4.74
CA THR A 13 1.12 3.96 3.64
C THR A 13 0.44 3.70 2.30
N HIS A 14 -0.84 4.04 2.17
CA HIS A 14 -1.56 3.82 0.92
C HIS A 14 -2.62 4.90 0.71
N THR A 15 -2.19 6.04 0.15
CA THR A 15 -3.09 7.08 -0.35
C THR A 15 -2.88 7.33 -1.84
N HIS A 16 -3.88 7.88 -2.51
CA HIS A 16 -3.81 8.30 -3.90
C HIS A 16 -4.18 9.77 -4.04
N PHE A 17 -3.43 10.50 -4.86
CA PHE A 17 -3.73 11.89 -5.23
C PHE A 17 -3.81 12.01 -6.74
N TYR A 18 -4.77 12.79 -7.22
CA TYR A 18 -5.00 13.03 -8.64
C TYR A 18 -5.95 14.22 -8.83
N ASP A 19 -5.85 14.87 -9.98
CA ASP A 19 -6.70 16.01 -10.32
C ASP A 19 -7.18 15.91 -11.78
N PRO A 20 -8.45 15.51 -12.02
CA PRO A 20 -9.01 15.43 -13.36
C PRO A 20 -9.07 16.78 -14.10
N ALA A 21 -8.92 17.91 -13.41
CA ALA A 21 -8.90 19.24 -14.01
C ALA A 21 -7.52 19.63 -14.59
N ARG A 22 -6.48 18.81 -14.41
CA ARG A 22 -5.18 19.02 -15.08
C ARG A 22 -5.37 19.03 -16.60
N PRO A 23 -4.57 19.79 -17.39
CA PRO A 23 -4.78 19.93 -18.83
C PRO A 23 -4.86 18.60 -19.62
N GLN A 24 -4.09 17.59 -19.19
CA GLN A 24 -4.09 16.24 -19.75
C GLN A 24 -5.17 15.32 -19.17
N GLY A 25 -5.85 15.74 -18.09
CA GLY A 25 -6.77 14.92 -17.31
C GLY A 25 -6.05 13.87 -16.47
N VAL A 26 -6.72 12.73 -16.27
CA VAL A 26 -6.19 11.55 -15.56
C VAL A 26 -6.64 10.28 -16.29
N PRO A 27 -5.81 9.21 -16.34
CA PRO A 27 -6.21 7.94 -16.95
C PRO A 27 -7.06 7.07 -16.01
N TRP A 28 -6.95 7.30 -14.70
CA TRP A 28 -7.78 6.74 -13.66
C TRP A 28 -7.98 7.81 -12.58
N PRO A 29 -9.15 7.90 -11.94
CA PRO A 29 -10.39 7.15 -12.20
C PRO A 29 -11.03 7.50 -13.55
N SER A 30 -11.97 6.67 -14.02
CA SER A 30 -12.68 6.90 -15.29
C SER A 30 -13.74 8.01 -15.15
N GLN A 31 -14.08 8.69 -16.25
CA GLN A 31 -15.04 9.82 -16.25
C GLN A 31 -16.46 9.45 -15.80
N ASP A 32 -16.85 8.19 -15.95
CA ASP A 32 -18.14 7.63 -15.53
C ASP A 32 -18.17 7.22 -14.05
N ASP A 33 -17.08 7.44 -13.33
CA ASP A 33 -16.97 7.15 -11.91
C ASP A 33 -17.50 8.31 -11.06
N ASP A 34 -18.80 8.29 -10.76
CA ASP A 34 -19.50 9.36 -10.03
C ASP A 34 -18.93 9.70 -8.64
N PHE A 35 -18.08 8.84 -8.07
CA PHE A 35 -17.51 9.02 -6.73
C PHE A 35 -16.03 9.42 -6.76
N LEU A 36 -15.21 8.71 -7.54
CA LEU A 36 -13.77 8.97 -7.59
C LEU A 36 -13.40 10.03 -8.61
N TYR A 37 -14.18 10.26 -9.68
CA TYR A 37 -13.84 11.25 -10.71
C TYR A 37 -14.02 12.70 -10.23
N ARG A 38 -13.12 13.12 -9.35
CA ARG A 38 -13.05 14.43 -8.69
C ARG A 38 -11.60 14.76 -8.34
N ARG A 39 -11.35 16.01 -7.97
CA ARG A 39 -10.05 16.42 -7.40
C ARG A 39 -9.83 15.75 -6.04
N VAL A 40 -8.63 15.20 -5.84
CA VAL A 40 -8.21 14.48 -4.64
C VAL A 40 -6.76 14.86 -4.33
N MET A 41 -6.57 15.70 -3.30
CA MET A 41 -5.28 16.35 -3.04
C MET A 41 -4.81 16.21 -1.57
N PRO A 42 -3.52 16.48 -1.28
CA PRO A 42 -2.99 16.41 0.09
C PRO A 42 -3.77 17.25 1.11
N GLU A 43 -4.25 18.43 0.74
CA GLU A 43 -5.05 19.28 1.64
C GLU A 43 -6.39 18.65 2.05
N ASP A 44 -7.02 17.90 1.14
CA ASP A 44 -8.28 17.20 1.41
C ASP A 44 -8.03 16.07 2.42
N TYR A 45 -6.97 15.29 2.18
CA TYR A 45 -6.59 14.18 3.05
C TYR A 45 -6.16 14.65 4.45
N LYS A 46 -5.31 15.68 4.54
CA LYS A 46 -4.91 16.26 5.84
C LYS A 46 -6.11 16.74 6.64
N SER A 47 -7.06 17.41 5.99
CA SER A 47 -8.29 17.87 6.64
C SER A 47 -9.13 16.71 7.17
N LEU A 48 -9.22 15.61 6.41
CA LEU A 48 -9.93 14.39 6.79
C LEU A 48 -9.25 13.63 7.93
N ALA A 49 -7.92 13.52 7.89
CA ALA A 49 -7.12 12.73 8.82
C ALA A 49 -6.69 13.48 10.10
N ALA A 50 -6.91 14.81 10.16
CA ALA A 50 -6.43 15.68 11.24
C ALA A 50 -6.76 15.18 12.66
N ASN A 51 -7.95 14.61 12.86
CA ASN A 51 -8.41 14.12 14.17
C ASN A 51 -8.09 12.65 14.43
N GLN A 52 -7.33 12.00 13.54
CA GLN A 52 -7.06 10.57 13.55
C GLN A 52 -5.58 10.24 13.83
N GLY A 53 -4.79 11.21 14.30
CA GLY A 53 -3.39 11.01 14.70
C GLY A 53 -2.40 10.78 13.55
N VAL A 54 -2.83 10.94 12.30
CA VAL A 54 -1.95 10.77 11.14
C VAL A 54 -0.96 11.91 11.04
N LYS A 55 0.32 11.56 10.93
CA LYS A 55 1.46 12.49 10.85
C LYS A 55 2.08 12.54 9.46
N GLY A 56 1.76 11.57 8.59
CA GLY A 56 2.18 11.59 7.20
C GLY A 56 1.61 10.42 6.40
N THR A 57 1.91 10.40 5.11
CA THR A 57 1.45 9.36 4.19
C THR A 57 2.52 8.97 3.17
N VAL A 58 2.50 7.69 2.76
CA VAL A 58 3.14 7.24 1.52
C VAL A 58 2.08 7.24 0.43
N VAL A 59 2.34 7.99 -0.64
CA VAL A 59 1.47 8.06 -1.80
C VAL A 59 1.78 6.88 -2.70
N VAL A 60 0.75 6.24 -3.22
CA VAL A 60 0.85 5.17 -4.21
C VAL A 60 0.26 5.69 -5.51
N GLU A 61 0.91 5.36 -6.63
CA GLU A 61 0.47 5.74 -7.96
C GLU A 61 -1.03 5.47 -8.19
N ALA A 62 -1.63 6.36 -8.98
CA ALA A 62 -3.02 6.32 -9.41
C ALA A 62 -3.11 6.40 -10.94
N SER A 63 -1.99 6.21 -11.63
CA SER A 63 -1.84 6.54 -13.04
C SER A 63 -0.68 5.77 -13.66
N ARG A 64 -0.92 5.26 -14.86
CA ARG A 64 0.09 4.62 -15.72
C ARG A 64 0.93 5.61 -16.52
N TRP A 65 0.65 6.91 -16.44
CA TRP A 65 1.40 7.93 -17.19
C TRP A 65 2.70 8.24 -16.47
N PHE A 66 3.81 8.21 -17.20
CA PHE A 66 5.13 8.44 -16.61
C PHE A 66 5.24 9.85 -16.00
N GLU A 67 4.66 10.85 -16.65
CA GLU A 67 4.67 12.26 -16.21
C GLU A 67 3.93 12.49 -14.89
N ASP A 68 2.99 11.61 -14.54
CA ASP A 68 2.27 11.71 -13.27
C ASP A 68 3.14 11.36 -12.07
N ASN A 69 4.23 10.60 -12.26
CA ASN A 69 5.22 10.39 -11.22
C ASN A 69 5.85 11.71 -10.79
N GLN A 70 6.28 12.53 -11.76
CA GLN A 70 6.90 13.82 -11.46
C GLN A 70 5.91 14.77 -10.77
N TRP A 71 4.65 14.77 -11.20
CA TRP A 71 3.63 15.59 -10.56
C TRP A 71 3.41 15.24 -9.08
N ILE A 72 3.39 13.94 -8.73
CA ILE A 72 3.30 13.52 -7.31
C ILE A 72 4.58 13.88 -6.54
N LEU A 73 5.76 13.72 -7.15
CA LEU A 73 7.02 14.11 -6.53
C LEU A 73 7.09 15.61 -6.25
N ASP A 74 6.57 16.45 -7.15
CA ASP A 74 6.47 17.91 -6.95
C ASP A 74 5.53 18.25 -5.78
N LEU A 75 4.39 17.54 -5.65
CA LEU A 75 3.51 17.67 -4.49
C LEU A 75 4.22 17.26 -3.19
N ALA A 76 4.96 16.15 -3.23
CA ALA A 76 5.69 15.66 -2.07
C ALA A 76 6.82 16.61 -1.68
N GLU A 77 7.55 17.19 -2.63
CA GLU A 77 8.58 18.19 -2.35
C GLU A 77 8.00 19.40 -1.60
N ALA A 78 6.83 19.89 -2.05
CA ALA A 78 6.14 21.03 -1.45
C ALA A 78 5.49 20.75 -0.08
N ASP A 79 5.19 19.48 0.24
CA ASP A 79 4.44 19.10 1.44
C ASP A 79 5.15 17.99 2.25
N PRO A 80 5.80 18.32 3.39
CA PRO A 80 6.45 17.35 4.27
C PRO A 80 5.56 16.22 4.80
N PHE A 81 4.23 16.39 4.72
CA PHE A 81 3.28 15.35 5.11
C PHE A 81 3.33 14.12 4.18
N LEU A 82 3.83 14.27 2.96
CA LEU A 82 4.08 13.17 2.02
C LEU A 82 5.51 12.66 2.26
N VAL A 83 5.63 11.54 2.98
CA VAL A 83 6.94 11.03 3.42
C VAL A 83 7.60 10.12 2.39
N GLY A 84 6.84 9.63 1.40
CA GLY A 84 7.35 8.84 0.28
C GLY A 84 6.31 8.65 -0.82
N PHE A 85 6.79 8.20 -1.98
CA PHE A 85 5.98 7.92 -3.16
C PHE A 85 6.39 6.59 -3.81
N VAL A 86 5.39 5.76 -4.08
CA VAL A 86 5.49 4.54 -4.87
C VAL A 86 4.90 4.83 -6.25
N GLY A 87 5.75 4.91 -7.28
CA GLY A 87 5.34 5.31 -8.61
C GLY A 87 4.93 4.18 -9.54
N ASN A 88 4.68 4.54 -10.80
CA ASN A 88 4.41 3.62 -11.88
C ASN A 88 5.47 3.77 -12.97
N ILE A 89 6.13 2.68 -13.33
CA ILE A 89 6.97 2.61 -14.53
C ILE A 89 6.54 1.34 -15.26
N ASP A 90 6.29 1.45 -16.56
CA ASP A 90 6.07 0.28 -17.40
C ASP A 90 7.35 -0.58 -17.39
N ILE A 91 7.27 -1.73 -16.72
CA ILE A 91 8.40 -2.64 -16.55
C ILE A 91 8.83 -3.28 -17.86
N ASP A 92 7.95 -3.36 -18.86
CA ASP A 92 8.25 -3.95 -20.16
C ASP A 92 8.80 -2.93 -21.17
N SER A 93 8.78 -1.64 -20.83
CA SER A 93 9.28 -0.57 -21.70
C SER A 93 10.79 -0.63 -21.92
N ASP A 94 11.24 -0.33 -23.14
CA ASP A 94 12.67 -0.17 -23.44
C ASP A 94 13.32 0.97 -22.62
N ASP A 95 12.51 1.95 -22.17
CA ASP A 95 12.96 3.08 -21.37
C ASP A 95 12.90 2.82 -19.84
N PHE A 96 12.59 1.60 -19.38
CA PHE A 96 12.44 1.31 -17.95
C PHE A 96 13.66 1.73 -17.13
N GLU A 97 14.87 1.34 -17.55
CA GLU A 97 16.10 1.60 -16.79
C GLU A 97 16.39 3.11 -16.71
N SER A 98 16.20 3.84 -17.81
CA SER A 98 16.43 5.29 -17.84
C SER A 98 15.41 6.03 -16.97
N ASN A 99 14.14 5.63 -17.04
CA ASN A 99 13.05 6.16 -16.22
C ASN A 99 13.23 5.84 -14.73
N LEU A 100 13.65 4.62 -14.39
CA LEU A 100 13.92 4.20 -13.02
C LEU A 100 15.07 5.03 -12.43
N ASN A 101 16.19 5.16 -13.15
CA ASN A 101 17.33 5.97 -12.71
C ASN A 101 16.97 7.46 -12.56
N HIS A 102 16.12 7.99 -13.44
CA HIS A 102 15.63 9.36 -13.35
C HIS A 102 14.85 9.59 -12.05
N LEU A 103 13.85 8.74 -11.76
CA LEU A 103 13.02 8.87 -10.57
C LEU A 103 13.78 8.54 -9.27
N ALA A 104 14.72 7.59 -9.31
CA ALA A 104 15.58 7.23 -8.18
C ALA A 104 16.48 8.39 -7.72
N GLY A 105 16.71 9.40 -8.57
CA GLY A 105 17.39 10.63 -8.18
C GLY A 105 16.64 11.46 -7.14
N ASN A 106 15.34 11.21 -6.94
CA ASN A 106 14.53 11.88 -5.93
C ASN A 106 14.43 11.03 -4.63
N PRO A 107 14.86 11.55 -3.45
CA PRO A 107 14.83 10.80 -2.20
C PRO A 107 13.42 10.50 -1.66
N LEU A 108 12.37 11.05 -2.26
CA LEU A 108 10.97 10.73 -1.92
C LEU A 108 10.41 9.59 -2.78
N PHE A 109 11.04 9.26 -3.92
CA PHE A 109 10.67 8.11 -4.73
C PHE A 109 11.18 6.82 -4.08
N ARG A 110 10.30 5.95 -3.59
CA ARG A 110 10.66 4.79 -2.76
C ARG A 110 10.54 3.45 -3.47
N GLY A 111 9.81 3.38 -4.57
CA GLY A 111 9.57 2.13 -5.28
C GLY A 111 8.61 2.30 -6.44
N ILE A 112 8.26 1.17 -7.06
CA ILE A 112 7.19 1.09 -8.05
C ILE A 112 6.12 0.11 -7.60
N ARG A 113 4.91 0.31 -8.12
CA ARG A 113 3.82 -0.65 -8.00
C ARG A 113 3.63 -1.43 -9.29
N LEU A 114 3.49 -2.75 -9.18
CA LEU A 114 3.00 -3.62 -10.25
C LEU A 114 1.63 -4.20 -9.89
N GLY A 115 0.71 -4.21 -10.84
CA GLY A 115 -0.66 -4.68 -10.67
C GLY A 115 -1.41 -4.85 -11.98
N GLY A 116 -2.64 -5.38 -11.93
CA GLY A 116 -3.55 -5.41 -13.09
C GLY A 116 -3.02 -6.20 -14.31
N GLY A 117 -2.24 -7.26 -14.07
CA GLY A 117 -1.62 -8.07 -15.12
C GLY A 117 -0.19 -7.66 -15.51
N ALA A 118 0.36 -6.61 -14.90
CA ALA A 118 1.75 -6.17 -15.13
C ALA A 118 2.80 -7.00 -14.35
N LEU A 119 2.39 -7.97 -13.53
CA LEU A 119 3.33 -8.92 -12.96
C LEU A 119 3.73 -9.92 -14.04
N GLY A 120 4.94 -9.76 -14.57
CA GLY A 120 5.50 -10.59 -15.63
C GLY A 120 5.78 -12.04 -15.21
N ASP A 121 6.27 -12.82 -16.17
CA ASP A 121 6.67 -14.21 -15.94
C ASP A 121 7.96 -14.26 -15.11
N VAL A 122 7.90 -14.86 -13.92
CA VAL A 122 9.06 -15.03 -13.03
C VAL A 122 10.13 -16.00 -13.58
N ALA A 123 9.82 -16.73 -14.65
CA ALA A 123 10.79 -17.49 -15.43
C ALA A 123 11.57 -16.63 -16.43
N ASP A 124 11.07 -15.45 -16.80
CA ASP A 124 11.78 -14.52 -17.69
C ASP A 124 12.92 -13.82 -16.94
N GLN A 125 14.14 -14.03 -17.43
CA GLN A 125 15.34 -13.44 -16.85
C GLN A 125 15.39 -11.92 -17.07
N SER A 126 14.79 -11.39 -18.13
CA SER A 126 14.71 -9.95 -18.38
C SER A 126 13.87 -9.27 -17.29
N PHE A 127 12.68 -9.83 -17.01
CA PHE A 127 11.81 -9.36 -15.94
C PHE A 127 12.49 -9.38 -14.57
N ILE A 128 13.12 -10.51 -14.21
CA ILE A 128 13.88 -10.62 -12.95
C ILE A 128 15.04 -9.62 -12.89
N SER A 129 15.76 -9.41 -14.00
CA SER A 129 16.86 -8.43 -14.04
C SER A 129 16.37 -7.01 -13.81
N ARG A 130 15.17 -6.66 -14.27
CA ARG A 130 14.57 -5.33 -14.05
C ARG A 130 14.15 -5.14 -12.60
N LEU A 131 13.61 -6.18 -11.96
CA LEU A 131 13.34 -6.19 -10.52
C LEU A 131 14.62 -6.06 -9.67
N ASP A 132 15.73 -6.67 -10.11
CA ASP A 132 17.02 -6.57 -9.44
C ASP A 132 17.61 -5.15 -9.50
N GLN A 133 17.30 -4.38 -10.55
CA GLN A 133 17.67 -2.96 -10.63
C GLN A 133 16.99 -2.13 -9.52
N LEU A 134 15.72 -2.41 -9.17
CA LEU A 134 15.06 -1.76 -8.04
C LEU A 134 15.82 -2.04 -6.73
N ALA A 135 16.16 -3.30 -6.48
CA ALA A 135 16.91 -3.68 -5.28
C ALA A 135 18.28 -3.00 -5.22
N SER A 136 18.99 -2.91 -6.36
CA SER A 136 20.30 -2.26 -6.47
C SER A 136 20.27 -0.76 -6.19
N LEU A 137 19.13 -0.12 -6.44
CA LEU A 137 18.89 1.30 -6.15
C LEU A 137 18.27 1.55 -4.77
N ASP A 138 18.16 0.50 -3.93
CA ASP A 138 17.48 0.55 -2.64
C ASP A 138 16.03 1.06 -2.73
N LEU A 139 15.32 0.61 -3.76
CA LEU A 139 13.89 0.82 -3.98
C LEU A 139 13.10 -0.43 -3.60
N GLU A 140 11.79 -0.29 -3.41
CA GLU A 140 10.87 -1.39 -3.08
C GLU A 140 9.91 -1.70 -4.24
N LEU A 141 9.23 -2.84 -4.11
CA LEU A 141 8.20 -3.31 -5.03
C LEU A 141 6.86 -3.53 -4.31
N ASP A 142 5.89 -2.71 -4.67
CA ASP A 142 4.51 -2.79 -4.19
C ASP A 142 3.69 -3.67 -5.17
N LEU A 143 3.02 -4.72 -4.67
CA LEU A 143 2.34 -5.71 -5.50
C LEU A 143 0.82 -5.72 -5.27
N LEU A 144 0.07 -5.29 -6.28
CA LEU A 144 -1.38 -5.42 -6.34
C LEU A 144 -1.77 -6.72 -7.05
N ILE A 145 -1.98 -7.76 -6.26
CA ILE A 145 -2.17 -9.14 -6.74
C ILE A 145 -3.30 -9.86 -6.00
N ASP A 146 -3.71 -11.02 -6.52
CA ASP A 146 -4.56 -11.99 -5.84
C ASP A 146 -3.78 -13.25 -5.43
N SER A 147 -4.49 -14.22 -4.82
CA SER A 147 -3.89 -15.46 -4.31
C SER A 147 -3.19 -16.31 -5.38
N SER A 148 -3.56 -16.17 -6.66
CA SER A 148 -2.96 -16.97 -7.74
C SER A 148 -1.50 -16.60 -8.02
N LEU A 149 -1.06 -15.41 -7.60
CA LEU A 149 0.30 -14.90 -7.85
C LEU A 149 1.23 -15.02 -6.65
N LEU A 150 0.77 -15.51 -5.50
CA LEU A 150 1.59 -15.58 -4.27
C LEU A 150 2.84 -16.47 -4.44
N LEU A 151 2.76 -17.54 -5.24
CA LEU A 151 3.92 -18.38 -5.56
C LEU A 151 4.96 -17.67 -6.44
N SER A 152 4.48 -16.82 -7.36
CA SER A 152 5.34 -15.95 -8.16
C SER A 152 6.08 -14.96 -7.26
N VAL A 153 5.40 -14.38 -6.26
CA VAL A 153 6.06 -13.51 -5.27
C VAL A 153 7.14 -14.25 -4.51
N ASN A 154 6.88 -15.47 -4.02
CA ASN A 154 7.90 -16.27 -3.35
C ASN A 154 9.13 -16.48 -4.26
N THR A 155 8.90 -16.76 -5.53
CA THR A 155 9.98 -16.95 -6.52
C THR A 155 10.80 -15.68 -6.71
N ILE A 156 10.16 -14.50 -6.80
CA ILE A 156 10.86 -13.20 -6.88
C ILE A 156 11.72 -12.99 -5.63
N SER A 157 11.13 -13.24 -4.45
CA SER A 157 11.81 -13.08 -3.17
C SER A 157 13.03 -13.98 -3.02
N GLU A 158 12.96 -15.24 -3.46
CA GLU A 158 14.09 -16.18 -3.41
C GLU A 158 15.19 -15.79 -4.40
N LYS A 159 14.82 -15.27 -5.58
CA LYS A 159 15.77 -14.82 -6.61
C LYS A 159 16.45 -13.50 -6.24
N ILE A 160 15.74 -12.60 -5.56
CA ILE A 160 16.19 -11.24 -5.24
C ILE A 160 15.96 -10.98 -3.75
N PRO A 161 16.71 -11.62 -2.84
CA PRO A 161 16.47 -11.54 -1.39
C PRO A 161 16.66 -10.13 -0.80
N ASN A 162 17.31 -9.22 -1.54
CA ASN A 162 17.50 -7.84 -1.12
C ASN A 162 16.36 -6.91 -1.60
N LEU A 163 15.46 -7.37 -2.48
CA LEU A 163 14.30 -6.59 -2.90
C LEU A 163 13.25 -6.63 -1.80
N ARG A 164 12.90 -5.47 -1.26
CA ARG A 164 11.77 -5.33 -0.34
C ARG A 164 10.48 -5.39 -1.15
N ILE A 165 9.55 -6.26 -0.74
CA ILE A 165 8.30 -6.50 -1.44
C ILE A 165 7.13 -6.24 -0.49
N MET A 166 6.16 -5.44 -0.93
CA MET A 166 4.94 -5.18 -0.19
C MET A 166 3.74 -5.84 -0.89
N ILE A 167 3.04 -6.72 -0.19
CA ILE A 167 1.74 -7.21 -0.68
C ILE A 167 0.67 -6.18 -0.35
N ASN A 168 0.05 -5.62 -1.40
CA ASN A 168 -1.06 -4.68 -1.23
C ASN A 168 -2.35 -5.41 -0.84
N HIS A 169 -3.14 -4.73 -0.01
CA HIS A 169 -4.51 -5.11 0.38
C HIS A 169 -4.66 -6.60 0.66
N ILE A 170 -3.77 -7.13 1.51
CA ILE A 170 -3.77 -8.53 1.95
C ILE A 170 -3.88 -9.55 0.81
N GLY A 171 -3.37 -9.26 -0.39
CA GLY A 171 -3.45 -10.15 -1.55
C GLY A 171 -4.88 -10.38 -2.05
N HIS A 172 -5.76 -9.37 -1.89
CA HIS A 172 -7.10 -9.32 -2.45
C HIS A 172 -8.03 -10.51 -2.09
N VAL A 173 -7.84 -11.12 -0.92
CA VAL A 173 -8.75 -12.17 -0.45
C VAL A 173 -10.12 -11.60 -0.13
N PRO A 174 -11.23 -12.17 -0.63
CA PRO A 174 -12.56 -11.76 -0.23
C PRO A 174 -12.79 -11.93 1.27
N ILE A 175 -13.55 -11.01 1.88
CA ILE A 175 -13.94 -11.06 3.29
C ILE A 175 -15.46 -11.11 3.38
N ASP A 176 -15.99 -12.15 4.02
CA ASP A 176 -17.43 -12.38 4.19
C ASP A 176 -17.82 -12.82 5.61
N GLY A 177 -16.94 -12.63 6.60
CA GLY A 177 -17.16 -13.06 7.98
C GLY A 177 -16.80 -14.53 8.26
N GLN A 178 -16.36 -15.30 7.26
CA GLN A 178 -15.90 -16.67 7.42
C GLN A 178 -14.36 -16.78 7.36
N PRO A 179 -13.78 -17.93 7.74
CA PRO A 179 -12.37 -18.18 7.48
C PRO A 179 -12.00 -17.93 6.01
N PRO A 180 -10.84 -17.33 5.73
CA PRO A 180 -10.44 -16.96 4.37
C PRO A 180 -10.22 -18.19 3.48
N ASP A 181 -10.20 -17.96 2.17
CA ASP A 181 -9.92 -18.99 1.17
C ASP A 181 -8.61 -19.75 1.47
N LYS A 182 -8.65 -21.07 1.31
CA LYS A 182 -7.53 -21.95 1.68
C LYS A 182 -6.29 -21.70 0.81
N ALA A 183 -6.45 -21.45 -0.49
CA ALA A 183 -5.31 -21.21 -1.38
C ALA A 183 -4.61 -19.89 -1.01
N TRP A 184 -5.38 -18.88 -0.61
CA TRP A 184 -4.82 -17.66 -0.03
C TRP A 184 -4.03 -17.93 1.26
N VAL A 185 -4.58 -18.71 2.20
CA VAL A 185 -3.87 -19.05 3.46
C VAL A 185 -2.55 -19.76 3.17
N GLU A 186 -2.56 -20.77 2.31
CA GLU A 186 -1.37 -21.53 1.93
C GLU A 186 -0.32 -20.64 1.25
N GLY A 187 -0.75 -19.77 0.32
CA GLY A 187 0.15 -18.83 -0.34
C GLY A 187 0.77 -17.82 0.63
N MET A 188 -0.05 -17.26 1.53
CA MET A 188 0.41 -16.33 2.57
C MET A 188 1.40 -16.98 3.54
N GLU A 189 1.18 -18.24 3.91
CA GLU A 189 2.11 -18.97 4.79
C GLU A 189 3.48 -19.20 4.15
N ILE A 190 3.51 -19.37 2.82
CA ILE A 190 4.77 -19.51 2.08
C ILE A 190 5.52 -18.17 2.09
N ILE A 191 4.86 -17.09 1.68
CA ILE A 191 5.54 -15.79 1.53
C ILE A 191 5.87 -15.14 2.88
N SER A 192 5.11 -15.41 3.95
CA SER A 192 5.39 -14.82 5.27
C SER A 192 6.67 -15.36 5.92
N LYS A 193 7.26 -16.43 5.38
CA LYS A 193 8.56 -16.98 5.81
C LYS A 193 9.74 -16.20 5.22
N GLN A 194 9.50 -15.34 4.23
CA GLN A 194 10.53 -14.55 3.58
C GLN A 194 10.74 -13.22 4.33
N PRO A 195 11.97 -12.89 4.76
CA PRO A 195 12.23 -11.72 5.62
C PRO A 195 12.08 -10.37 4.90
N ASN A 196 12.09 -10.37 3.58
CA ASN A 196 11.98 -9.18 2.72
C ASN A 196 10.55 -8.94 2.22
N ILE A 197 9.57 -9.75 2.63
CA ILE A 197 8.15 -9.59 2.26
C ILE A 197 7.36 -9.02 3.44
N TYR A 198 6.67 -7.91 3.17
CA TYR A 198 5.74 -7.24 4.07
C TYR A 198 4.33 -7.31 3.49
N CYS A 199 3.32 -7.07 4.33
CA CYS A 199 1.93 -7.07 3.90
C CYS A 199 1.19 -5.84 4.45
N LYS A 200 0.49 -5.12 3.57
CA LYS A 200 -0.36 -4.01 3.99
C LYS A 200 -1.64 -4.54 4.63
N ALA A 201 -1.83 -4.24 5.91
CA ALA A 201 -3.10 -4.37 6.62
C ALA A 201 -4.05 -3.25 6.16
N SER A 202 -4.54 -3.38 4.93
CA SER A 202 -5.35 -2.41 4.19
C SER A 202 -6.37 -3.14 3.32
N GLY A 203 -7.32 -2.41 2.73
CA GLY A 203 -8.29 -3.01 1.80
C GLY A 203 -9.43 -3.78 2.46
N PHE A 204 -9.48 -3.85 3.79
CA PHE A 204 -10.41 -4.72 4.51
C PHE A 204 -11.88 -4.46 4.14
N VAL A 205 -12.30 -3.20 4.07
CA VAL A 205 -13.70 -2.86 3.76
C VAL A 205 -14.02 -3.08 2.28
N GLU A 206 -13.04 -2.84 1.41
CA GLU A 206 -13.16 -2.96 -0.03
C GLU A 206 -13.24 -4.41 -0.52
N LEU A 207 -12.68 -5.33 0.26
CA LEU A 207 -12.69 -6.76 0.00
C LEU A 207 -13.98 -7.45 0.49
N THR A 208 -14.92 -6.68 1.04
CA THR A 208 -16.27 -7.16 1.36
C THR A 208 -17.21 -7.05 0.15
N LYS A 209 -18.29 -7.82 0.16
CA LYS A 209 -19.36 -7.70 -0.87
C LYS A 209 -20.34 -6.56 -0.60
N ASP A 210 -20.38 -6.07 0.64
CA ASP A 210 -21.39 -5.13 1.11
C ASP A 210 -20.94 -3.67 0.97
N LYS A 211 -21.88 -2.80 0.60
CA LYS A 211 -21.71 -1.34 0.51
C LYS A 211 -22.92 -0.65 1.18
N PRO A 212 -22.79 -0.01 2.35
CA PRO A 212 -21.56 0.11 3.15
C PRO A 212 -21.13 -1.25 3.72
N SER A 213 -19.84 -1.38 4.00
CA SER A 213 -19.28 -2.60 4.60
C SER A 213 -19.65 -2.71 6.07
N ALA A 214 -19.53 -3.93 6.62
CA ALA A 214 -19.70 -4.18 8.05
C ALA A 214 -18.78 -3.26 8.88
N SER A 215 -19.26 -2.78 10.01
CA SER A 215 -18.49 -1.93 10.94
C SER A 215 -17.88 -2.72 12.10
N GLU A 216 -18.36 -3.95 12.26
CA GLU A 216 -18.13 -4.88 13.34
C GLU A 216 -16.79 -5.58 13.13
N LEU A 217 -15.87 -5.41 14.09
CA LEU A 217 -14.54 -6.01 13.98
C LEU A 217 -14.58 -7.53 13.83
N ASP A 218 -15.55 -8.20 14.45
CA ASP A 218 -15.67 -9.65 14.40
C ASP A 218 -15.99 -10.19 13.00
N TYR A 219 -16.52 -9.36 12.10
CA TYR A 219 -16.68 -9.70 10.68
C TYR A 219 -15.33 -9.85 9.96
N TYR A 220 -14.33 -9.06 10.34
CA TYR A 220 -13.00 -9.07 9.71
C TYR A 220 -11.99 -9.96 10.45
N ARG A 221 -12.28 -10.25 11.73
CA ARG A 221 -11.38 -10.97 12.64
C ARG A 221 -10.87 -12.31 12.08
N PRO A 222 -11.68 -13.17 11.42
CA PRO A 222 -11.17 -14.43 10.88
C PRO A 222 -9.98 -14.26 9.93
N THR A 223 -10.05 -13.28 9.02
CA THR A 223 -8.98 -12.98 8.06
C THR A 223 -7.82 -12.27 8.73
N MET A 224 -8.10 -11.29 9.59
CA MET A 224 -7.06 -10.53 10.30
C MET A 224 -6.23 -11.41 11.23
N ASP A 225 -6.84 -12.41 11.89
CA ASP A 225 -6.12 -13.36 12.75
C ASP A 225 -5.17 -14.25 11.97
N VAL A 226 -5.54 -14.69 10.76
CA VAL A 226 -4.59 -15.41 9.89
C VAL A 226 -3.43 -14.50 9.51
N LEU A 227 -3.70 -13.27 9.07
CA LEU A 227 -2.66 -12.31 8.70
C LEU A 227 -1.68 -12.05 9.86
N TRP A 228 -2.20 -11.79 11.06
CA TRP A 228 -1.40 -11.59 12.27
C TRP A 228 -0.55 -12.81 12.63
N ASN A 229 -1.13 -14.01 12.57
CA ASN A 229 -0.41 -15.23 12.93
C ASN A 229 0.71 -15.57 11.93
N LEU A 230 0.57 -15.19 10.66
CA LEU A 230 1.55 -15.51 9.61
C LEU A 230 2.69 -14.49 9.52
N PHE A 231 2.38 -13.20 9.46
CA PHE A 231 3.38 -12.13 9.30
C PHE A 231 3.89 -11.59 10.63
N GLY A 232 3.08 -11.69 11.69
CA GLY A 232 3.42 -11.16 12.99
C GLY A 232 3.61 -9.65 13.01
N ILE A 233 4.23 -9.19 14.08
CA ILE A 233 4.31 -7.77 14.42
C ILE A 233 5.26 -6.97 13.53
N ASN A 234 6.27 -7.60 12.91
CA ASN A 234 7.35 -6.89 12.22
C ASN A 234 7.12 -6.71 10.72
N CYS A 235 6.15 -7.42 10.12
CA CYS A 235 5.96 -7.41 8.66
C CYS A 235 4.61 -6.84 8.21
N LEU A 236 3.79 -6.36 9.16
CA LEU A 236 2.50 -5.74 8.86
C LEU A 236 2.59 -4.22 8.85
N VAL A 237 2.00 -3.59 7.85
CA VAL A 237 2.03 -2.13 7.68
C VAL A 237 0.62 -1.59 7.42
N TYR A 238 0.22 -0.53 8.12
CA TYR A 238 -1.09 0.09 7.94
C TYR A 238 -1.19 0.91 6.64
N GLY A 239 -2.34 0.83 5.96
CA GLY A 239 -2.72 1.74 4.89
C GLY A 239 -4.24 1.84 4.77
N SER A 240 -4.76 3.03 4.46
CA SER A 240 -6.21 3.27 4.37
C SER A 240 -6.80 3.04 2.98
N ASN A 241 -5.97 3.06 1.94
CA ASN A 241 -6.38 3.06 0.54
C ASN A 241 -7.32 4.24 0.19
N TRP A 242 -7.16 5.38 0.87
CA TRP A 242 -7.92 6.58 0.57
C TRP A 242 -7.51 7.16 -0.80
N PRO A 243 -8.45 7.63 -1.64
CA PRO A 243 -9.89 7.82 -1.41
C PRO A 243 -10.77 6.61 -1.78
N VAL A 244 -10.18 5.50 -2.25
CA VAL A 244 -10.92 4.32 -2.75
C VAL A 244 -11.77 3.69 -1.65
N SER A 245 -11.21 3.57 -0.44
CA SER A 245 -11.91 2.99 0.71
C SER A 245 -13.18 3.73 1.12
N GLU A 246 -13.31 5.03 0.81
CA GLU A 246 -14.49 5.83 1.14
C GLU A 246 -15.77 5.43 0.40
N ARG A 247 -15.67 4.57 -0.63
CA ARG A 247 -16.84 3.91 -1.23
C ARG A 247 -17.54 2.93 -0.30
N TYR A 248 -16.82 2.42 0.69
CA TYR A 248 -17.21 1.28 1.52
C TYR A 248 -17.44 1.70 2.97
N ALA A 249 -16.57 2.57 3.49
CA ALA A 249 -16.69 3.14 4.83
C ALA A 249 -15.96 4.47 4.91
N SER A 250 -16.36 5.37 5.81
CA SER A 250 -15.61 6.62 6.04
C SER A 250 -14.16 6.34 6.42
N TYR A 251 -13.25 7.26 6.09
CA TYR A 251 -11.84 7.15 6.47
C TYR A 251 -11.65 6.82 7.97
N GLN A 252 -12.40 7.50 8.84
CA GLN A 252 -12.38 7.23 10.27
C GLN A 252 -12.74 5.77 10.58
N ASN A 253 -13.78 5.21 9.96
CA ASN A 253 -14.17 3.83 10.21
C ASN A 253 -13.12 2.83 9.71
N VAL A 254 -12.48 3.11 8.56
CA VAL A 254 -11.39 2.28 8.02
C VAL A 254 -10.21 2.25 8.98
N GLN A 255 -9.74 3.41 9.43
CA GLN A 255 -8.64 3.49 10.38
C GLN A 255 -8.99 2.84 11.72
N GLN A 256 -10.17 3.15 12.28
CA GLN A 256 -10.61 2.61 13.57
C GLN A 256 -10.88 1.11 13.52
N LEU A 257 -11.23 0.53 12.37
CA LEU A 257 -11.32 -0.91 12.20
C LEU A 257 -9.95 -1.57 12.39
N ALA A 258 -8.93 -1.10 11.67
CA ALA A 258 -7.57 -1.60 11.79
C ALA A 258 -7.01 -1.35 13.21
N PHE A 259 -7.19 -0.14 13.74
CA PHE A 259 -6.69 0.26 15.05
C PHE A 259 -7.26 -0.63 16.16
N ARG A 260 -8.59 -0.81 16.21
CA ARG A 260 -9.24 -1.68 17.21
C ARG A 260 -8.73 -3.11 17.15
N TYR A 261 -8.39 -3.62 15.96
CA TYR A 261 -7.81 -4.96 15.85
C TYR A 261 -6.42 -5.03 16.48
N PHE A 262 -5.50 -4.14 16.07
CA PHE A 262 -4.11 -4.18 16.52
C PHE A 262 -3.95 -3.74 17.98
N GLU A 263 -4.87 -2.93 18.50
CA GLU A 263 -4.96 -2.63 19.93
C GLU A 263 -5.11 -3.92 20.76
N THR A 264 -5.85 -4.92 20.27
CA THR A 264 -5.96 -6.22 20.95
C THR A 264 -4.66 -7.03 20.98
N LYS A 265 -3.66 -6.64 20.19
CA LYS A 265 -2.34 -7.29 20.12
C LYS A 265 -1.27 -6.58 20.96
N GLY A 266 -1.64 -5.47 21.63
CA GLY A 266 -0.80 -4.72 22.55
C GLY A 266 -0.21 -3.45 21.95
N SER A 267 0.27 -2.54 22.80
CA SER A 267 0.76 -1.21 22.38
C SER A 267 1.90 -1.27 21.38
N MET A 268 2.82 -2.23 21.52
CA MET A 268 3.92 -2.42 20.57
C MET A 268 3.41 -2.74 19.15
N ALA A 269 2.28 -3.45 19.02
CA ALA A 269 1.69 -3.74 17.72
C ALA A 269 1.15 -2.47 17.06
N ILE A 270 0.63 -1.53 17.85
CA ILE A 270 0.19 -0.23 17.34
C ILE A 270 1.39 0.53 16.77
N GLU A 271 2.46 0.72 17.54
CA GLU A 271 3.67 1.44 17.07
C GLU A 271 4.27 0.78 15.81
N LYS A 272 4.44 -0.55 15.86
CA LYS A 272 5.02 -1.31 14.74
C LYS A 272 4.21 -1.20 13.47
N VAL A 273 2.91 -1.51 13.54
CA VAL A 273 2.05 -1.59 12.34
C VAL A 273 1.71 -0.20 11.79
N PHE A 274 1.52 0.80 12.66
CA PHE A 274 1.06 2.12 12.22
C PHE A 274 2.18 3.06 11.80
N TRP A 275 3.45 2.82 12.16
CA TRP A 275 4.54 3.64 11.61
C TRP A 275 5.91 2.97 11.53
N GLU A 276 6.39 2.23 12.55
CA GLU A 276 7.80 1.78 12.57
C GLU A 276 8.13 0.84 11.40
N ASN A 277 7.28 -0.16 11.13
CA ASN A 277 7.50 -1.11 10.04
C ASN A 277 7.49 -0.39 8.69
N SER A 278 6.68 0.66 8.53
CA SER A 278 6.68 1.46 7.31
C SER A 278 8.00 2.22 7.13
N LYS A 279 8.60 2.70 8.23
CA LYS A 279 9.90 3.39 8.21
C LYS A 279 11.00 2.44 7.76
N GLU A 280 11.02 1.24 8.33
CA GLU A 280 11.98 0.19 7.98
C GLU A 280 11.79 -0.27 6.53
N PHE A 281 10.53 -0.52 6.13
CA PHE A 281 10.20 -1.01 4.80
C PHE A 281 10.46 0.02 3.70
N TYR A 282 9.86 1.21 3.77
CA TYR A 282 9.99 2.20 2.71
C TYR A 282 11.28 3.03 2.83
N LYS A 283 11.95 3.04 3.98
CA LYS A 283 13.06 3.97 4.27
C LYS A 283 12.67 5.42 3.95
N TRP A 284 11.43 5.80 4.29
CA TRP A 284 10.99 7.18 4.18
C TRP A 284 11.76 8.05 5.18
N ILE A 285 12.03 9.31 4.82
CA ILE A 285 12.83 10.23 5.64
C ILE A 285 11.94 11.03 6.57
N ASP A 286 12.44 11.42 7.74
CA ASP A 286 11.72 12.34 8.62
C ASP A 286 11.78 13.74 8.02
N ARG A 287 10.63 14.41 7.93
CA ARG A 287 10.49 15.72 7.27
C ARG A 287 9.87 16.77 8.19
N TYR A 288 9.67 16.45 9.46
CA TYR A 288 9.06 17.29 10.50
C TYR A 288 9.73 17.08 11.86
#